data_AF-A0A1H9U3W2-F1
#
_entry.id   AF-A0A1H9U3W2-F1
#
_cell.length_a   1.000
_cell.length_b   1.000
_cell.length_c   1.000
_cell.angle_alpha   90.00
_cell.angle_beta   90.00
_cell.angle_gamma   90.00
#
_symmetry.space_group_name_H-M   'P 1'
#
loop_
_entity.id
_entity.type
_entity.pdbx_description
1 polymer ?
#
loop_
_entity_poly.entity_id
_entity_poly.type
_entity_poly.pdbx_seq_one_letter_code
_entity_poly.pdbx_strand_id
1 'polypeptide(L)'
;MKHIAFTICAKNYVGLAQVLEKSLKHHHPEVEFFILVADEFDQSDSAYGLPNNAFVAREVLGINDDLWNEMSFKYDLTEFCTSIKPSCFKFLFRNFEPDTCIYFDPDILVFNSLDSILEILREKHILLTPHITTIETNYSGNLAESGFLFTGMFNLGFLGLKRGDVANNMLDWWDKRLEDRCFVNRMENFFTDQKWMDFLPSFFPNEIHISQDLGLNFAPWNFYERKLIQYDNMLHVQNRIRGEETNDSLKFVHFSGFNYNALLNDEVKQGNIPNLEIFPDLQNIFDTYSTVLKDSTLKDFIQLNYSYNYFSDGTPISKTYRKLYRRWKEDGMVKDNPFLSTGKLFTTLKKQKVLVENLASSDKSTVANVGGVERKLILVNKFLALGFKLLGANRFFMLVRLLRLYSKVENHLYLLDKSYLREPKIRD
;
A
#
# COMPACT_ATOMS: atom_id res chain seq x y z
N MET A 1 1.05 -10.62 -29.63
CA MET A 1 0.23 -10.61 -28.40
C MET A 1 0.09 -9.16 -27.97
N LYS A 2 -1.10 -8.78 -27.53
CA LYS A 2 -1.40 -7.44 -27.01
C LYS A 2 -1.03 -7.42 -25.53
N HIS A 3 -0.14 -6.52 -25.15
CA HIS A 3 0.35 -6.39 -23.78
C HIS A 3 -0.03 -5.01 -23.23
N ILE A 4 -0.61 -4.99 -22.03
CA ILE A 4 -0.90 -3.75 -21.31
C ILE A 4 -0.11 -3.75 -20.00
N ALA A 5 0.52 -2.63 -19.68
CA ALA A 5 0.98 -2.30 -18.35
C ALA A 5 0.13 -1.17 -17.75
N PHE A 6 0.00 -1.12 -16.44
CA PHE A 6 -0.71 -0.02 -15.78
C PHE A 6 -0.23 0.21 -14.35
N THR A 7 -0.58 1.37 -13.82
CA THR A 7 -0.35 1.72 -12.43
C THR A 7 -1.58 2.38 -11.82
N ILE A 8 -1.65 2.41 -10.49
CA ILE A 8 -2.70 3.08 -9.73
C ILE A 8 -2.04 4.10 -8.81
N CYS A 9 -2.52 5.33 -8.83
CA CYS A 9 -1.98 6.37 -7.98
C CYS A 9 -3.03 7.40 -7.58
N ALA A 10 -2.77 8.12 -6.49
CA ALA A 10 -3.45 9.38 -6.22
C ALA A 10 -2.89 10.48 -7.13
N LYS A 11 -3.62 11.60 -7.30
CA LYS A 11 -3.24 12.64 -8.26
C LYS A 11 -1.83 13.22 -8.01
N ASN A 12 -1.37 13.19 -6.76
CA ASN A 12 -0.05 13.67 -6.39
C ASN A 12 1.11 12.77 -6.87
N TYR A 13 0.83 11.55 -7.31
CA TYR A 13 1.81 10.57 -7.80
C TYR A 13 1.71 10.35 -9.32
N VAL A 14 0.91 11.16 -10.04
CA VAL A 14 0.83 11.09 -11.52
C VAL A 14 2.19 11.31 -12.18
N GLY A 15 3.02 12.23 -11.67
CA GLY A 15 4.37 12.42 -12.19
C GLY A 15 5.29 11.20 -11.99
N LEU A 16 5.13 10.43 -10.90
CA LEU A 16 5.84 9.16 -10.74
C LEU A 16 5.36 8.11 -11.75
N ALA A 17 4.04 8.03 -11.95
CA ALA A 17 3.44 7.14 -12.95
C ALA A 17 3.93 7.44 -14.39
N GLN A 18 4.15 8.71 -14.73
CA GLN A 18 4.72 9.11 -16.03
C GLN A 18 6.21 8.73 -16.15
N VAL A 19 6.97 8.79 -15.05
CA VAL A 19 8.35 8.30 -15.01
C VAL A 19 8.40 6.78 -15.27
N LEU A 20 7.55 6.02 -14.58
CA LEU A 20 7.39 4.59 -14.80
C LEU A 20 7.04 4.30 -16.26
N GLU A 21 6.00 4.96 -16.80
CA GLU A 21 5.59 4.81 -18.20
C GLU A 21 6.76 5.03 -19.15
N LYS A 22 7.49 6.15 -19.00
CA LYS A 22 8.61 6.51 -19.88
C LYS A 22 9.72 5.47 -19.83
N SER A 23 10.06 4.98 -18.63
CA SER A 23 11.09 3.94 -18.47
C SER A 23 10.66 2.60 -19.08
N LEU A 24 9.40 2.20 -18.90
CA LEU A 24 8.86 0.99 -19.51
C LEU A 24 8.84 1.08 -21.03
N LYS A 25 8.33 2.19 -21.57
CA LYS A 25 8.24 2.46 -23.02
C LYS A 25 9.60 2.57 -23.70
N HIS A 26 10.65 2.90 -22.96
CA HIS A 26 12.02 2.89 -23.48
C HIS A 26 12.45 1.48 -23.92
N HIS A 27 12.06 0.45 -23.17
CA HIS A 27 12.37 -0.94 -23.47
C HIS A 27 11.27 -1.63 -24.29
N HIS A 28 10.01 -1.23 -24.10
CA HIS A 28 8.82 -1.84 -24.71
C HIS A 28 7.87 -0.78 -25.30
N PRO A 29 8.22 -0.14 -26.43
CA PRO A 29 7.37 0.88 -27.06
C PRO A 29 5.99 0.32 -27.48
N GLU A 30 5.90 -0.98 -27.75
CA GLU A 30 4.70 -1.70 -28.15
C GLU A 30 3.70 -1.97 -27.01
N VAL A 31 4.13 -1.95 -25.74
CA VAL A 31 3.25 -2.22 -24.58
C VAL A 31 2.40 -0.98 -24.29
N GLU A 32 1.08 -1.08 -24.37
CA GLU A 32 0.18 0.03 -23.98
C GLU A 32 0.28 0.28 -22.47
N PHE A 33 0.26 1.55 -22.05
CA PHE A 33 0.40 1.94 -20.64
C PHE A 33 -0.76 2.82 -20.19
N PHE A 34 -1.36 2.51 -19.04
CA PHE A 34 -2.47 3.28 -18.47
C PHE A 34 -2.22 3.70 -17.03
N ILE A 35 -2.73 4.88 -16.66
CA ILE A 35 -2.66 5.42 -15.30
C ILE A 35 -4.08 5.49 -14.73
N LEU A 36 -4.34 4.80 -13.63
CA LEU A 36 -5.64 4.77 -12.97
C LEU A 36 -5.56 5.68 -11.74
N VAL A 37 -6.19 6.85 -11.81
CA VAL A 37 -6.15 7.85 -10.75
C VAL A 37 -7.24 7.56 -9.72
N ALA A 38 -6.82 7.07 -8.54
CA ALA A 38 -7.69 6.72 -7.42
C ALA A 38 -8.00 7.94 -6.52
N ASP A 39 -8.33 9.07 -7.14
CA ASP A 39 -8.54 10.37 -6.49
C ASP A 39 -9.62 11.17 -7.26
N GLU A 40 -10.07 12.28 -6.70
CA GLU A 40 -10.87 13.28 -7.41
C GLU A 40 -9.95 14.31 -8.08
N PHE A 41 -10.25 14.65 -9.33
CA PHE A 41 -9.53 15.66 -10.10
C PHE A 41 -10.51 16.78 -10.46
N ASP A 42 -10.48 17.87 -9.68
CA ASP A 42 -11.47 18.94 -9.80
C ASP A 42 -11.01 20.05 -10.77
N GLN A 43 -11.84 21.07 -10.99
CA GLN A 43 -11.48 22.21 -11.84
C GLN A 43 -10.28 22.99 -11.31
N SER A 44 -9.97 22.95 -10.00
CA SER A 44 -8.80 23.64 -9.46
C SER A 44 -7.49 22.92 -9.84
N ASP A 45 -7.56 21.62 -10.11
CA ASP A 45 -6.46 20.81 -10.62
C ASP A 45 -6.31 20.86 -12.15
N SER A 46 -7.26 21.49 -12.88
CA SER A 46 -7.30 21.45 -14.35
C SER A 46 -6.09 22.10 -15.02
N ALA A 47 -5.36 22.96 -14.32
CA ALA A 47 -4.14 23.60 -14.82
C ALA A 47 -3.01 22.61 -15.08
N TYR A 48 -3.02 21.46 -14.41
CA TYR A 48 -2.02 20.40 -14.60
C TYR A 48 -2.37 19.49 -15.77
N GLY A 49 -3.67 19.23 -15.98
CA GLY A 49 -4.18 18.29 -16.98
C GLY A 49 -3.75 16.85 -16.69
N LEU A 50 -4.69 15.90 -16.79
CA LEU A 50 -4.31 14.49 -16.80
C LEU A 50 -3.73 14.11 -18.18
N PRO A 51 -2.71 13.24 -18.25
CA PRO A 51 -2.23 12.74 -19.53
C PRO A 51 -3.30 11.90 -20.22
N ASN A 52 -3.24 11.79 -21.55
CA ASN A 52 -4.30 11.16 -22.36
C ASN A 52 -4.56 9.67 -22.03
N ASN A 53 -3.58 8.99 -21.44
CA ASN A 53 -3.67 7.60 -21.01
C ASN A 53 -4.03 7.44 -19.52
N ALA A 54 -4.37 8.53 -18.83
CA ALA A 54 -4.88 8.50 -17.47
C ALA A 54 -6.41 8.50 -17.44
N PHE A 55 -6.98 7.67 -16.56
CA PHE A 55 -8.40 7.62 -16.28
C PHE A 55 -8.65 7.90 -14.80
N VAL A 56 -9.66 8.73 -14.52
CA VAL A 56 -10.21 8.84 -13.16
C VAL A 56 -10.90 7.53 -12.82
N ALA A 57 -10.37 6.78 -11.85
CA ALA A 57 -10.81 5.42 -11.56
C ALA A 57 -12.30 5.36 -11.17
N ARG A 58 -12.81 6.37 -10.47
CA ARG A 58 -14.23 6.49 -10.11
C ARG A 58 -15.15 6.43 -11.33
N GLU A 59 -14.72 7.00 -12.46
CA GLU A 59 -15.54 7.14 -13.67
C GLU A 59 -15.57 5.86 -14.51
N VAL A 60 -14.53 5.03 -14.44
CA VAL A 60 -14.33 3.91 -15.38
C VAL A 60 -14.50 2.52 -14.77
N LEU A 61 -14.32 2.38 -13.45
CA LEU A 61 -14.35 1.06 -12.80
C LEU A 61 -15.76 0.50 -12.60
N GLY A 62 -16.80 1.34 -12.65
CA GLY A 62 -18.20 0.92 -12.46
C GLY A 62 -18.52 0.47 -11.03
N ILE A 63 -17.68 0.85 -10.05
CA ILE A 63 -17.98 0.73 -8.62
C ILE A 63 -19.07 1.75 -8.30
N ASN A 64 -20.18 1.33 -7.70
CA ASN A 64 -21.26 2.25 -7.36
C ASN A 64 -20.81 3.30 -6.33
N ASP A 65 -21.44 4.46 -6.34
CA ASP A 65 -21.04 5.60 -5.51
C ASP A 65 -21.04 5.32 -4.01
N ASP A 66 -21.99 4.53 -3.51
CA ASP A 66 -22.07 4.19 -2.08
C ASP A 66 -20.87 3.35 -1.64
N LEU A 67 -20.52 2.33 -2.43
CA LEU A 67 -19.36 1.48 -2.16
C LEU A 67 -18.05 2.24 -2.36
N TRP A 68 -17.95 3.09 -3.40
CA TRP A 68 -16.79 3.93 -3.63
C TRP A 68 -16.54 4.87 -2.45
N ASN A 69 -17.57 5.61 -2.02
CA ASN A 69 -17.49 6.51 -0.88
C ASN A 69 -17.19 5.75 0.43
N GLU A 70 -17.73 4.54 0.60
CA GLU A 70 -17.42 3.71 1.77
C GLU A 70 -15.95 3.29 1.78
N MET A 71 -15.43 2.75 0.67
CA MET A 71 -14.06 2.29 0.54
C MET A 71 -13.07 3.44 0.69
N SER A 72 -13.26 4.55 -0.04
CA SER A 72 -12.35 5.70 0.01
C SER A 72 -12.36 6.43 1.36
N PHE A 73 -13.44 6.28 2.15
CA PHE A 73 -13.48 6.81 3.51
C PHE A 73 -12.85 5.87 4.53
N LYS A 74 -13.16 4.56 4.52
CA LYS A 74 -12.67 3.64 5.56
C LYS A 74 -11.19 3.28 5.38
N TYR A 75 -10.70 3.27 4.15
CA TYR A 75 -9.31 3.03 3.83
C TYR A 75 -8.52 4.33 3.80
N ASP A 76 -7.28 4.31 4.30
CA ASP A 76 -6.33 5.38 4.00
C ASP A 76 -5.90 5.36 2.52
N LEU A 77 -5.08 6.33 2.10
CA LEU A 77 -4.68 6.49 0.70
C LEU A 77 -4.10 5.19 0.12
N THR A 78 -3.15 4.58 0.83
CA THR A 78 -2.48 3.36 0.36
C THR A 78 -3.42 2.17 0.35
N GLU A 79 -4.19 2.00 1.42
CA GLU A 79 -5.23 0.97 1.53
C GLU A 79 -6.26 1.09 0.39
N PHE A 80 -6.68 2.31 0.04
CA PHE A 80 -7.67 2.53 -1.02
C PHE A 80 -7.12 2.28 -2.42
N CYS A 81 -5.97 2.88 -2.76
CA CYS A 81 -5.33 2.68 -4.07
C CYS A 81 -5.10 1.20 -4.36
N THR A 82 -4.66 0.44 -3.35
CA THR A 82 -4.44 -1.00 -3.49
C THR A 82 -5.74 -1.81 -3.54
N SER A 83 -6.80 -1.35 -2.86
CA SER A 83 -8.09 -2.06 -2.82
C SER A 83 -8.80 -2.17 -4.19
N ILE A 84 -8.58 -1.21 -5.09
CA ILE A 84 -9.25 -1.17 -6.41
C ILE A 84 -8.47 -1.90 -7.51
N LYS A 85 -7.28 -2.42 -7.21
CA LYS A 85 -6.41 -3.13 -8.16
C LYS A 85 -7.12 -4.26 -8.93
N PRO A 86 -7.94 -5.12 -8.29
CA PRO A 86 -8.68 -6.15 -9.01
C PRO A 86 -9.66 -5.56 -10.03
N SER A 87 -10.39 -4.52 -9.62
CA SER A 87 -11.32 -3.79 -10.49
C SER A 87 -10.61 -3.13 -11.69
N CYS A 88 -9.40 -2.59 -11.50
CA CYS A 88 -8.58 -2.05 -12.59
C CYS A 88 -8.18 -3.13 -13.61
N PHE A 89 -7.71 -4.31 -13.16
CA PHE A 89 -7.44 -5.44 -14.05
C PHE A 89 -8.69 -5.85 -14.84
N LYS A 90 -9.83 -5.99 -14.17
CA LYS A 90 -11.11 -6.33 -14.81
C LYS A 90 -11.51 -5.30 -15.87
N PHE A 91 -11.37 -4.01 -15.56
CA PHE A 91 -11.62 -2.91 -16.49
C PHE A 91 -10.74 -3.03 -17.75
N LEU A 92 -9.44 -3.25 -17.58
CA LEU A 92 -8.50 -3.37 -18.70
C LEU A 92 -8.77 -4.63 -19.55
N PHE A 93 -9.01 -5.77 -18.91
CA PHE A 93 -9.35 -7.02 -19.61
C PHE A 93 -10.65 -6.92 -20.41
N ARG A 94 -11.67 -6.24 -19.86
CA ARG A 94 -12.97 -6.09 -20.51
C ARG A 94 -12.96 -5.11 -21.69
N ASN A 95 -12.28 -3.98 -21.54
CA ASN A 95 -12.39 -2.88 -22.51
C ASN A 95 -11.30 -2.89 -23.57
N PHE A 96 -10.12 -3.44 -23.26
CA PHE A 96 -8.98 -3.44 -24.19
C PHE A 96 -8.55 -4.83 -24.63
N GLU A 97 -9.08 -5.88 -23.99
CA GLU A 97 -8.85 -7.27 -24.38
C GLU A 97 -7.38 -7.69 -24.60
N PRO A 98 -6.42 -7.28 -23.74
CA PRO A 98 -5.03 -7.69 -23.89
C PRO A 98 -4.87 -9.20 -23.65
N ASP A 99 -3.80 -9.78 -24.18
CA ASP A 99 -3.39 -11.15 -23.84
C ASP A 99 -2.81 -11.20 -22.41
N THR A 100 -2.06 -10.16 -22.03
CA THR A 100 -1.50 -10.02 -20.68
C THR A 100 -1.64 -8.60 -20.16
N CYS A 101 -1.84 -8.48 -18.85
CA CYS A 101 -1.87 -7.22 -18.14
C CYS A 101 -0.87 -7.25 -16.99
N ILE A 102 -0.06 -6.20 -16.83
CA ILE A 102 0.99 -6.11 -15.82
C ILE A 102 0.75 -4.86 -14.97
N TYR A 103 0.64 -5.04 -13.67
CA TYR A 103 0.61 -3.95 -12.72
C TYR A 103 2.01 -3.61 -12.23
N PHE A 104 2.29 -2.32 -12.10
CA PHE A 104 3.45 -1.77 -11.40
C PHE A 104 3.01 -0.66 -10.42
N ASP A 105 3.56 -0.63 -9.21
CA ASP A 105 3.45 0.54 -8.32
C ASP A 105 4.09 1.78 -8.99
N PRO A 106 3.55 2.99 -8.76
CA PRO A 106 3.94 4.18 -9.51
C PRO A 106 5.38 4.63 -9.26
N ASP A 107 5.99 4.20 -8.16
CA ASP A 107 7.37 4.51 -7.76
C ASP A 107 8.39 3.45 -8.22
N ILE A 108 8.06 2.72 -9.28
CA ILE A 108 8.97 1.80 -9.96
C ILE A 108 9.67 2.49 -11.13
N LEU A 109 10.95 2.16 -11.34
CA LEU A 109 11.70 2.50 -12.55
C LEU A 109 12.16 1.21 -13.25
N VAL A 110 11.92 1.12 -14.56
CA VAL A 110 12.40 0.02 -15.40
C VAL A 110 13.82 0.33 -15.89
N PHE A 111 14.72 -0.65 -15.75
CA PHE A 111 16.15 -0.57 -16.08
C PHE A 111 16.54 -1.46 -17.27
N ASN A 112 15.74 -2.46 -17.62
CA ASN A 112 16.05 -3.38 -18.73
C ASN A 112 14.78 -3.98 -19.34
N SER A 113 14.94 -4.75 -20.42
CA SER A 113 13.86 -5.52 -21.04
C SER A 113 13.13 -6.40 -20.03
N LEU A 114 11.81 -6.43 -20.20
CA LEU A 114 10.84 -7.24 -19.47
C LEU A 114 10.41 -8.48 -20.29
N ASP A 115 11.14 -8.84 -21.34
CA ASP A 115 10.82 -10.01 -22.18
C ASP A 115 10.63 -11.28 -21.36
N SER A 116 11.46 -11.50 -20.33
CA SER A 116 11.32 -12.68 -19.44
C SER A 116 9.97 -12.73 -18.73
N ILE A 117 9.39 -11.58 -18.36
CA ILE A 117 8.05 -11.48 -17.78
C ILE A 117 7.00 -11.88 -18.82
N LEU A 118 7.12 -11.36 -20.04
CA LEU A 118 6.18 -11.62 -21.12
C LEU A 118 6.23 -13.10 -21.54
N GLU A 119 7.41 -13.70 -21.61
CA GLU A 119 7.62 -15.12 -21.89
C GLU A 119 6.98 -16.00 -20.82
N ILE A 120 7.21 -15.71 -19.53
CA ILE A 120 6.55 -16.44 -18.44
C ILE A 120 5.02 -16.36 -18.57
N LEU A 121 4.48 -15.17 -18.86
CA LEU A 121 3.03 -14.97 -19.01
C LEU A 121 2.45 -15.54 -20.31
N ARG A 122 3.26 -16.03 -21.25
CA ARG A 122 2.77 -16.86 -22.36
C ARG A 122 2.34 -18.23 -21.85
N GLU A 123 3.07 -18.79 -20.90
CA GLU A 123 2.87 -20.14 -20.38
C GLU A 123 2.03 -20.17 -19.09
N LYS A 124 2.24 -19.20 -18.20
CA LYS A 124 1.66 -19.12 -16.86
C LYS A 124 0.62 -18.01 -16.80
N HIS A 125 -0.35 -18.17 -15.90
CA HIS A 125 -1.46 -17.23 -15.79
C HIS A 125 -1.24 -16.13 -14.77
N ILE A 126 -0.45 -16.41 -13.73
CA ILE A 126 -0.18 -15.49 -12.63
C ILE A 126 1.33 -15.46 -12.40
N LEU A 127 1.90 -14.27 -12.33
CA LEU A 127 3.31 -14.06 -12.03
C LEU A 127 3.46 -13.15 -10.81
N LEU A 128 4.13 -13.67 -9.78
CA LEU A 128 4.44 -12.96 -8.54
C LEU A 128 5.94 -12.85 -8.31
N THR A 129 6.33 -11.85 -7.52
CA THR A 129 7.67 -11.70 -6.97
C THR A 129 7.63 -11.76 -5.44
N PRO A 130 8.42 -12.63 -4.79
CA PRO A 130 8.55 -12.62 -3.34
C PRO A 130 9.36 -11.38 -2.90
N HIS A 131 9.17 -10.95 -1.64
CA HIS A 131 9.99 -9.86 -1.08
C HIS A 131 11.48 -10.25 -1.06
N ILE A 132 11.77 -11.48 -0.61
CA ILE A 132 13.11 -12.07 -0.48
C ILE A 132 13.11 -13.50 -1.01
N THR A 133 14.26 -14.00 -1.43
CA THR A 133 14.42 -15.38 -1.98
C THR A 133 15.50 -16.19 -1.27
N THR A 134 16.26 -15.58 -0.37
CA THR A 134 17.38 -16.22 0.29
C THR A 134 17.00 -16.70 1.68
N ILE A 135 17.16 -18.00 1.91
CA ILE A 135 17.10 -18.59 3.24
C ILE A 135 18.40 -18.29 4.01
N GLU A 136 18.26 -17.83 5.26
CA GLU A 136 19.38 -17.60 6.18
C GLU A 136 19.09 -18.27 7.53
N THR A 137 20.10 -18.86 8.15
CA THR A 137 19.99 -19.35 9.53
C THR A 137 19.99 -18.20 10.53
N ASN A 138 20.83 -17.18 10.27
CA ASN A 138 20.92 -15.96 11.06
C ASN A 138 20.53 -14.80 10.17
N TYR A 139 19.25 -14.43 10.19
CA TYR A 139 18.70 -13.39 9.32
C TYR A 139 19.45 -12.07 9.47
N SER A 140 19.90 -11.51 8.34
CA SER A 140 20.77 -10.33 8.31
C SER A 140 20.09 -9.04 7.80
N GLY A 141 18.83 -9.12 7.36
CA GLY A 141 18.11 -7.99 6.78
C GLY A 141 17.60 -6.95 7.80
N ASN A 142 17.52 -5.69 7.38
CA ASN A 142 17.06 -4.58 8.23
C ASN A 142 15.56 -4.67 8.59
N LEU A 143 14.72 -5.22 7.70
CA LEU A 143 13.32 -5.50 7.97
C LEU A 143 13.20 -6.86 8.66
N ALA A 144 12.86 -6.89 9.96
CA ALA A 144 12.72 -8.13 10.71
C ALA A 144 11.72 -9.11 10.03
N GLU A 145 11.93 -10.41 10.17
CA GLU A 145 11.08 -11.46 9.55
C GLU A 145 9.61 -11.38 9.98
N SER A 146 9.35 -10.95 11.21
CA SER A 146 7.98 -10.65 11.69
C SER A 146 7.27 -9.55 10.89
N GLY A 147 8.04 -8.71 10.19
CA GLY A 147 7.59 -7.79 9.15
C GLY A 147 6.99 -8.56 7.98
N PHE A 148 7.73 -9.47 7.36
CA PHE A 148 7.24 -10.29 6.24
C PHE A 148 6.06 -11.18 6.63
N LEU A 149 6.06 -11.78 7.82
CA LEU A 149 4.91 -12.54 8.32
C LEU A 149 3.63 -11.69 8.40
N PHE A 150 3.78 -10.41 8.70
CA PHE A 150 2.67 -9.48 8.70
C PHE A 150 2.31 -9.03 7.28
N THR A 151 3.26 -8.56 6.49
CA THR A 151 3.01 -7.94 5.19
C THR A 151 2.65 -8.96 4.10
N GLY A 152 3.03 -10.23 4.25
CA GLY A 152 2.88 -11.27 3.24
C GLY A 152 4.20 -11.57 2.52
N MET A 153 4.28 -12.76 1.92
CA MET A 153 5.49 -13.25 1.24
C MET A 153 5.76 -12.50 -0.06
N PHE A 154 4.70 -12.18 -0.80
CA PHE A 154 4.78 -11.52 -2.11
C PHE A 154 4.60 -10.01 -2.00
N ASN A 155 5.41 -9.26 -2.75
CA ASN A 155 5.24 -7.82 -2.86
C ASN A 155 4.37 -7.51 -4.08
N LEU A 156 3.26 -6.80 -3.88
CA LEU A 156 2.37 -6.41 -4.97
C LEU A 156 2.60 -5.02 -5.54
N GLY A 157 3.83 -4.51 -5.42
CA GLY A 157 4.30 -3.50 -6.35
C GLY A 157 4.43 -4.03 -7.77
N PHE A 158 4.37 -5.34 -7.96
CA PHE A 158 4.32 -5.97 -9.27
C PHE A 158 3.35 -7.16 -9.27
N LEU A 159 2.50 -7.26 -10.32
CA LEU A 159 1.65 -8.41 -10.57
C LEU A 159 1.45 -8.59 -12.08
N GLY A 160 1.84 -9.75 -12.62
CA GLY A 160 1.56 -10.11 -14.00
C GLY A 160 0.40 -11.09 -14.11
N LEU A 161 -0.59 -10.80 -14.96
CA LEU A 161 -1.73 -11.67 -15.22
C LEU A 161 -1.91 -11.92 -16.73
N LYS A 162 -2.17 -13.18 -17.09
CA LYS A 162 -2.64 -13.56 -18.43
C LYS A 162 -4.17 -13.53 -18.45
N ARG A 163 -4.77 -12.91 -19.47
CA ARG A 163 -6.23 -12.87 -19.63
C ARG A 163 -6.78 -14.30 -19.79
N GLY A 164 -7.85 -14.60 -19.06
CA GLY A 164 -8.54 -15.90 -19.12
C GLY A 164 -9.23 -16.23 -17.79
N ASP A 165 -9.82 -17.42 -17.72
CA ASP A 165 -10.66 -17.84 -16.59
C ASP A 165 -9.92 -17.89 -15.26
N VAL A 166 -8.63 -18.25 -15.27
CA VAL A 166 -7.78 -18.25 -14.07
C VAL A 166 -7.68 -16.84 -13.46
N ALA A 167 -7.37 -15.84 -14.30
CA ALA A 167 -7.28 -14.46 -13.85
C ALA A 167 -8.64 -13.94 -13.40
N ASN A 168 -9.73 -14.24 -14.13
CA ASN A 168 -11.08 -13.82 -13.74
C ASN A 168 -11.48 -14.39 -12.37
N ASN A 169 -11.27 -15.69 -12.14
CA ASN A 169 -11.57 -16.35 -10.87
C ASN A 169 -10.75 -15.76 -9.71
N MET A 170 -9.45 -15.53 -9.91
CA MET A 170 -8.60 -14.86 -8.92
C MET A 170 -9.10 -13.44 -8.63
N LEU A 171 -9.39 -12.66 -9.66
CA LEU A 171 -9.82 -11.27 -9.54
C LEU A 171 -11.18 -11.17 -8.84
N ASP A 172 -12.15 -12.02 -9.15
CA ASP A 172 -13.45 -12.04 -8.46
C ASP A 172 -13.33 -12.42 -6.99
N TRP A 173 -12.49 -13.41 -6.68
CA TRP A 173 -12.18 -13.76 -5.31
C TRP A 173 -11.56 -12.57 -4.56
N TRP A 174 -10.52 -11.96 -5.14
CA TRP A 174 -9.73 -10.92 -4.50
C TRP A 174 -10.51 -9.62 -4.31
N ASP A 175 -11.19 -9.13 -5.36
CA ASP A 175 -12.06 -7.94 -5.36
C ASP A 175 -13.03 -7.97 -4.17
N LYS A 176 -13.69 -9.11 -3.96
CA LYS A 176 -14.66 -9.25 -2.87
C LYS A 176 -14.05 -9.12 -1.47
N ARG A 177 -12.78 -9.49 -1.28
CA ARG A 177 -12.09 -9.34 0.02
C ARG A 177 -11.61 -7.92 0.20
N LEU A 178 -11.18 -7.25 -0.87
CA LEU A 178 -10.67 -5.89 -0.78
C LEU A 178 -11.77 -4.85 -0.56
N GLU A 179 -13.03 -5.19 -0.83
CA GLU A 179 -14.17 -4.36 -0.41
C GLU A 179 -14.14 -4.05 1.10
N ASP A 180 -13.81 -5.01 1.98
CA ASP A 180 -13.93 -4.86 3.44
C ASP A 180 -12.70 -5.31 4.28
N ARG A 181 -11.60 -5.73 3.65
CA ARG A 181 -10.40 -6.25 4.34
C ARG A 181 -9.06 -5.76 3.77
N CYS A 182 -9.02 -4.66 3.02
CA CYS A 182 -7.78 -4.07 2.49
C CYS A 182 -7.07 -3.15 3.51
N PHE A 183 -6.93 -3.58 4.77
CA PHE A 183 -6.38 -2.75 5.85
C PHE A 183 -4.92 -3.07 6.17
N VAL A 184 -4.19 -2.10 6.68
CA VAL A 184 -2.95 -2.31 7.45
C VAL A 184 -3.33 -2.51 8.91
N ASN A 185 -3.58 -3.76 9.31
CA ASN A 185 -4.05 -4.09 10.65
C ASN A 185 -3.45 -5.38 11.21
N ARG A 186 -2.43 -5.22 12.08
CA ARG A 186 -1.78 -6.36 12.77
C ARG A 186 -2.71 -7.15 13.67
N MET A 187 -3.74 -6.54 14.24
CA MET A 187 -4.66 -7.23 15.16
C MET A 187 -5.62 -8.17 14.42
N GLU A 188 -5.92 -7.86 13.16
CA GLU A 188 -6.78 -8.67 12.29
C GLU A 188 -6.00 -9.50 11.28
N ASN A 189 -4.67 -9.42 11.31
CA ASN A 189 -3.77 -10.03 10.33
C ASN A 189 -4.06 -9.60 8.88
N PHE A 190 -4.48 -8.35 8.67
CA PHE A 190 -4.63 -7.78 7.33
C PHE A 190 -3.42 -6.90 6.98
N PHE A 191 -2.99 -6.99 5.73
CA PHE A 191 -2.04 -6.06 5.15
C PHE A 191 -2.37 -5.85 3.66
N THR A 192 -3.14 -4.78 3.42
CA THR A 192 -3.56 -4.30 2.11
C THR A 192 -4.07 -5.42 1.20
N ASP A 193 -3.85 -5.26 -0.10
CA ASP A 193 -4.14 -6.20 -1.17
C ASP A 193 -3.15 -7.38 -1.21
N GLN A 194 -1.88 -7.15 -0.85
CA GLN A 194 -0.80 -8.09 -1.13
C GLN A 194 -0.81 -9.34 -0.25
N LYS A 195 -1.26 -9.25 1.01
CA LYS A 195 -1.25 -10.41 1.91
C LYS A 195 -2.15 -11.55 1.43
N TRP A 196 -3.17 -11.22 0.64
CA TRP A 196 -4.05 -12.19 0.01
C TRP A 196 -3.30 -13.09 -0.99
N MET A 197 -2.16 -12.65 -1.51
CA MET A 197 -1.39 -13.44 -2.45
C MET A 197 -0.75 -14.68 -1.82
N ASP A 198 -0.60 -14.71 -0.49
CA ASP A 198 -0.10 -15.88 0.26
C ASP A 198 -0.96 -17.14 0.02
N PHE A 199 -2.22 -16.97 -0.41
CA PHE A 199 -3.13 -18.08 -0.72
C PHE A 199 -2.94 -18.66 -2.13
N LEU A 200 -2.44 -17.88 -3.09
CA LEU A 200 -2.44 -18.28 -4.49
C LEU A 200 -1.65 -19.56 -4.80
N PRO A 201 -0.50 -19.84 -4.14
CA PRO A 201 0.21 -21.11 -4.36
C PRO A 201 -0.65 -22.35 -4.06
N SER A 202 -1.61 -22.24 -3.14
CA SER A 202 -2.54 -23.33 -2.82
C SER A 202 -3.75 -23.38 -3.74
N PHE A 203 -4.17 -22.23 -4.30
CA PHE A 203 -5.35 -22.16 -5.17
C PHE A 203 -5.04 -22.43 -6.65
N PHE A 204 -3.84 -22.09 -7.10
CA PHE A 204 -3.42 -22.14 -8.50
C PHE A 204 -2.02 -22.76 -8.67
N PRO A 205 -1.74 -23.97 -8.13
CA PRO A 205 -0.40 -24.52 -8.06
C PRO A 205 0.25 -24.77 -9.43
N ASN A 206 -0.55 -24.93 -10.49
CA ASN A 206 -0.03 -25.20 -11.84
C ASN A 206 0.04 -23.92 -12.71
N GLU A 207 -0.79 -22.94 -12.40
CA GLU A 207 -1.02 -21.73 -13.19
C GLU A 207 -0.16 -20.56 -12.72
N ILE A 208 0.29 -20.58 -11.46
CA ILE A 208 1.17 -19.56 -10.88
C ILE A 208 2.64 -19.81 -11.23
N HIS A 209 3.38 -18.72 -11.40
CA HIS A 209 4.83 -18.67 -11.36
C HIS A 209 5.28 -17.71 -10.27
N ILE A 210 6.14 -18.19 -9.37
CA ILE A 210 6.80 -17.37 -8.36
C ILE A 210 8.24 -17.17 -8.83
N SER A 211 8.56 -15.96 -9.30
CA SER A 211 9.88 -15.71 -9.86
C SER A 211 10.96 -15.73 -8.78
N GLN A 212 12.12 -16.30 -9.12
CA GLN A 212 13.36 -16.26 -8.33
C GLN A 212 14.40 -15.30 -8.95
N ASP A 213 14.04 -14.60 -10.03
CA ASP A 213 14.89 -13.62 -10.71
C ASP A 213 15.15 -12.42 -9.79
N LEU A 214 16.41 -12.25 -9.37
CA LEU A 214 16.83 -11.20 -8.44
C LEU A 214 16.77 -9.80 -9.05
N GLY A 215 16.72 -9.72 -10.38
CA GLY A 215 16.55 -8.49 -11.14
C GLY A 215 15.13 -7.94 -11.16
N LEU A 216 14.13 -8.71 -10.71
CA LEU A 216 12.75 -8.24 -10.55
C LEU A 216 12.51 -7.74 -9.14
N ASN A 217 11.82 -6.61 -9.01
CA ASN A 217 11.38 -6.06 -7.72
C ASN A 217 12.55 -5.83 -6.74
N PHE A 218 13.64 -5.28 -7.26
CA PHE A 218 14.80 -4.87 -6.47
C PHE A 218 14.39 -3.68 -5.60
N ALA A 219 14.49 -3.80 -4.27
CA ALA A 219 13.78 -2.92 -3.35
C ALA A 219 14.42 -2.89 -1.95
N PRO A 220 14.08 -1.89 -1.10
CA PRO A 220 14.71 -1.71 0.21
C PRO A 220 14.74 -2.94 1.12
N TRP A 221 13.72 -3.78 1.08
CA TRP A 221 13.66 -4.99 1.91
C TRP A 221 14.59 -6.11 1.44
N ASN A 222 15.16 -6.05 0.24
CA ASN A 222 16.07 -7.07 -0.30
C ASN A 222 17.48 -6.53 -0.67
N PHE A 223 17.79 -5.27 -0.37
CA PHE A 223 19.15 -4.72 -0.56
C PHE A 223 20.24 -5.51 0.17
N TYR A 224 19.91 -6.09 1.33
CA TYR A 224 20.86 -6.91 2.10
C TYR A 224 21.23 -8.22 1.38
N GLU A 225 20.29 -8.85 0.66
CA GLU A 225 20.52 -10.10 -0.08
C GLU A 225 20.91 -9.89 -1.54
N ARG A 226 20.69 -8.69 -2.11
CA ARG A 226 20.94 -8.40 -3.53
C ARG A 226 22.03 -7.36 -3.72
N LYS A 227 23.03 -7.69 -4.53
CA LYS A 227 24.18 -6.86 -4.86
C LYS A 227 24.14 -6.42 -6.31
N LEU A 228 24.31 -5.13 -6.57
CA LEU A 228 24.47 -4.62 -7.92
C LEU A 228 25.90 -4.79 -8.41
N ILE A 229 26.00 -5.21 -9.66
CA ILE A 229 27.23 -5.41 -10.42
C ILE A 229 27.02 -4.81 -11.81
N GLN A 230 28.08 -4.25 -12.38
CA GLN A 230 28.03 -3.66 -13.72
C GLN A 230 28.87 -4.51 -14.67
N TYR A 231 28.25 -5.00 -15.74
CA TYR A 231 28.89 -5.74 -16.83
C TYR A 231 28.40 -5.16 -18.16
N ASP A 232 29.31 -4.86 -19.08
CA ASP A 232 28.99 -4.35 -20.43
C ASP A 232 27.97 -3.19 -20.44
N ASN A 233 28.14 -2.22 -19.53
CA ASN A 233 27.22 -1.09 -19.32
C ASN A 233 25.78 -1.44 -18.91
N MET A 234 25.53 -2.68 -18.52
CA MET A 234 24.26 -3.12 -17.94
C MET A 234 24.43 -3.40 -16.45
N LEU A 235 23.40 -3.08 -15.68
CA LEU A 235 23.30 -3.48 -14.28
C LEU A 235 22.77 -4.90 -14.19
N HIS A 236 23.42 -5.70 -13.37
CA HIS A 236 23.01 -7.05 -13.01
C HIS A 236 22.92 -7.17 -11.49
N VAL A 237 22.27 -8.23 -11.04
CA VAL A 237 22.01 -8.53 -9.63
C VAL A 237 22.60 -9.89 -9.29
N GLN A 238 23.47 -9.90 -8.28
CA GLN A 238 24.02 -11.09 -7.65
C GLN A 238 23.44 -11.28 -6.25
N ASN A 239 23.33 -12.53 -5.81
CA ASN A 239 23.03 -12.83 -4.42
C ASN A 239 24.23 -12.52 -3.51
N ARG A 240 24.09 -11.52 -2.63
CA ARG A 240 25.14 -11.05 -1.71
C ARG A 240 25.52 -12.10 -0.66
N ILE A 241 24.59 -12.99 -0.30
CA ILE A 241 24.72 -13.94 0.82
C ILE A 241 25.31 -15.28 0.34
N ARG A 242 24.76 -15.85 -0.73
CA ARG A 242 25.19 -17.17 -1.24
C ARG A 242 26.54 -17.11 -1.94
N GLY A 243 26.92 -15.95 -2.47
CA GLY A 243 28.14 -15.80 -3.28
C GLY A 243 28.10 -16.57 -4.60
N GLU A 244 26.92 -17.01 -5.03
CA GLU A 244 26.68 -17.71 -6.29
C GLU A 244 26.69 -16.73 -7.48
N GLU A 245 27.18 -17.21 -8.63
CA GLU A 245 27.10 -16.54 -9.94
C GLU A 245 25.65 -16.57 -10.48
N THR A 246 24.71 -15.99 -9.74
CA THR A 246 23.44 -15.55 -10.33
C THR A 246 23.71 -14.22 -11.02
N ASN A 247 23.48 -14.13 -12.33
CA ASN A 247 23.75 -12.92 -13.11
C ASN A 247 22.47 -12.41 -13.78
N ASP A 248 21.44 -12.19 -12.98
CA ASP A 248 20.18 -11.65 -13.46
C ASP A 248 20.36 -10.18 -13.84
N SER A 249 20.02 -9.78 -15.07
CA SER A 249 19.99 -8.35 -15.40
C SER A 249 19.02 -7.60 -14.49
N LEU A 250 19.32 -6.37 -14.08
CA LEU A 250 18.39 -5.56 -13.28
C LEU A 250 17.23 -5.11 -14.16
N LYS A 251 16.02 -5.64 -13.95
CA LYS A 251 14.84 -5.31 -14.77
C LYS A 251 14.13 -4.08 -14.24
N PHE A 252 13.83 -4.04 -12.94
CA PHE A 252 13.20 -2.88 -12.34
C PHE A 252 13.48 -2.74 -10.85
N VAL A 253 13.51 -1.50 -10.39
CA VAL A 253 13.71 -1.12 -8.98
C VAL A 253 12.43 -0.50 -8.46
N HIS A 254 12.00 -0.92 -7.27
CA HIS A 254 10.85 -0.37 -6.56
C HIS A 254 11.34 0.54 -5.43
N PHE A 255 11.15 1.85 -5.60
CA PHE A 255 11.56 2.88 -4.65
C PHE A 255 10.54 3.05 -3.50
N SER A 256 10.12 1.92 -2.92
CA SER A 256 9.07 1.86 -1.91
C SER A 256 9.46 2.55 -0.61
N GLY A 257 8.64 3.51 -0.20
CA GLY A 257 8.78 4.20 1.09
C GLY A 257 9.90 5.24 1.13
N PHE A 258 10.49 5.61 -0.01
CA PHE A 258 11.38 6.76 -0.10
C PHE A 258 10.61 8.07 -0.10
N ASN A 259 11.25 9.12 0.38
CA ASN A 259 10.73 10.48 0.29
C ASN A 259 11.13 11.09 -1.06
N TYR A 260 10.19 11.18 -1.99
CA TYR A 260 10.47 11.68 -3.34
C TYR A 260 10.82 13.17 -3.38
N ASN A 261 10.35 13.99 -2.42
CA ASN A 261 10.83 15.37 -2.28
C ASN A 261 12.30 15.42 -1.86
N ALA A 262 12.76 14.48 -1.03
CA ALA A 262 14.16 14.36 -0.66
C ALA A 262 15.00 13.91 -1.87
N LEU A 263 14.53 12.91 -2.63
CA LEU A 263 15.21 12.43 -3.86
C LEU A 263 15.32 13.52 -4.93
N LEU A 264 14.33 14.41 -5.07
CA LEU A 264 14.42 15.58 -5.95
C LEU A 264 15.58 16.54 -5.58
N ASN A 265 16.09 16.44 -4.35
CA ASN A 265 17.23 17.19 -3.82
C ASN A 265 18.47 16.30 -3.59
N ASP A 266 18.54 15.12 -4.22
CA ASP A 266 19.62 14.13 -4.08
C ASP A 266 19.80 13.58 -2.66
N GLU A 267 18.75 13.63 -1.84
CA GLU A 267 18.76 13.09 -0.49
C GLU A 267 18.01 11.76 -0.42
N VAL A 268 18.71 10.69 -0.04
CA VAL A 268 18.11 9.36 0.17
C VAL A 268 17.53 9.29 1.58
N LYS A 269 16.19 9.33 1.68
CA LYS A 269 15.44 9.20 2.95
C LYS A 269 14.33 8.16 2.80
N GLN A 270 14.34 7.12 3.64
CA GLN A 270 13.36 6.03 3.63
C GLN A 270 12.64 5.96 4.98
N GLY A 271 11.30 5.90 4.97
CA GLY A 271 10.46 6.01 6.18
C GLY A 271 9.86 4.70 6.70
N ASN A 272 9.92 3.61 5.95
CA ASN A 272 9.23 2.36 6.23
C ASN A 272 10.12 1.29 6.89
N ILE A 273 11.44 1.32 6.67
CA ILE A 273 12.41 0.36 7.21
C ILE A 273 13.37 1.11 8.14
N PRO A 274 13.26 0.93 9.47
CA PRO A 274 14.16 1.56 10.42
C PRO A 274 15.61 1.13 10.19
N ASN A 275 16.53 2.10 10.21
CA ASN A 275 17.98 1.88 10.05
C ASN A 275 18.33 1.10 8.77
N LEU A 276 17.62 1.36 7.66
CA LEU A 276 17.93 0.79 6.35
C LEU A 276 19.39 1.08 5.98
N GLU A 277 20.15 0.03 5.66
CA GLU A 277 21.50 0.17 5.14
C GLU A 277 21.46 0.48 3.64
N ILE A 278 22.20 1.52 3.23
CA ILE A 278 22.38 1.87 1.82
C ILE A 278 23.81 1.47 1.43
N PHE A 279 23.93 0.33 0.73
CA PHE A 279 25.22 -0.17 0.28
C PHE A 279 25.81 0.71 -0.85
N PRO A 280 27.14 0.84 -0.95
CA PRO A 280 27.78 1.66 -1.98
C PRO A 280 27.41 1.27 -3.43
N ASP A 281 27.12 -0.01 -3.67
CA ASP A 281 26.71 -0.50 -5.00
C ASP A 281 25.35 0.03 -5.45
N LEU A 282 24.54 0.58 -4.54
CA LEU A 282 23.22 1.14 -4.84
C LEU A 282 23.25 2.59 -5.32
N GLN A 283 24.40 3.28 -5.24
CA GLN A 283 24.46 4.71 -5.57
C GLN A 283 23.96 5.00 -6.99
N ASN A 284 24.32 4.14 -7.95
CA ASN A 284 23.93 4.29 -9.35
C ASN A 284 22.40 4.33 -9.54
N ILE A 285 21.65 3.43 -8.87
CA ILE A 285 20.19 3.39 -9.03
C ILE A 285 19.51 4.62 -8.41
N PHE A 286 20.06 5.16 -7.31
CA PHE A 286 19.55 6.39 -6.69
C PHE A 286 19.86 7.64 -7.52
N ASP A 287 21.07 7.75 -8.05
CA ASP A 287 21.47 8.86 -8.93
C ASP A 287 20.62 8.86 -10.21
N THR A 288 20.43 7.69 -10.80
CA THR A 288 19.59 7.50 -11.99
C THR A 288 18.16 7.93 -11.70
N TYR A 289 17.54 7.41 -10.63
CA TYR A 289 16.15 7.74 -10.33
C TYR A 289 15.99 9.23 -9.97
N SER A 290 16.88 9.79 -9.17
CA SER A 290 16.84 11.22 -8.80
C SER A 290 16.94 12.13 -10.04
N THR A 291 17.81 11.78 -11.00
CA THR A 291 17.92 12.49 -12.28
C THR A 291 16.61 12.43 -13.05
N VAL A 292 16.04 11.22 -13.23
CA VAL A 292 14.78 11.05 -13.96
C VAL A 292 13.61 11.77 -13.28
N LEU A 293 13.55 11.78 -11.94
CA LEU A 293 12.53 12.52 -11.20
C LEU A 293 12.65 14.03 -11.40
N LYS A 294 13.87 14.58 -11.43
CA LYS A 294 14.10 16.02 -11.64
C LYS A 294 13.69 16.50 -13.02
N ASP A 295 13.84 15.65 -14.03
CA ASP A 295 13.46 15.90 -15.42
C ASP A 295 12.00 15.56 -15.74
N SER A 296 11.24 15.11 -14.72
CA SER A 296 9.83 14.75 -14.85
C SER A 296 8.89 15.87 -14.39
N THR A 297 7.60 15.65 -14.63
CA THR A 297 6.46 16.45 -14.14
C THR A 297 6.15 16.23 -12.66
N LEU A 298 6.93 15.42 -11.93
CA LEU A 298 6.67 15.13 -10.52
C LEU A 298 6.45 16.38 -9.67
N LYS A 299 7.24 17.44 -9.90
CA LYS A 299 7.14 18.70 -9.14
C LYS A 299 5.77 19.37 -9.28
N ASP A 300 5.09 19.15 -10.40
CA ASP A 300 3.78 19.72 -10.69
C ASP A 300 2.68 19.03 -9.88
N PHE A 301 2.80 17.70 -9.71
CA PHE A 301 1.78 16.89 -9.05
C PHE A 301 2.04 16.67 -7.56
N ILE A 302 3.29 16.57 -7.10
CA ILE A 302 3.62 16.08 -5.73
C ILE A 302 3.06 16.96 -4.60
N GLN A 303 2.70 18.21 -4.89
CA GLN A 303 2.09 19.15 -3.94
C GLN A 303 0.57 19.04 -3.84
N LEU A 304 -0.07 18.31 -4.76
CA LEU A 304 -1.52 18.14 -4.76
C LEU A 304 -1.97 17.34 -3.53
N ASN A 305 -3.10 17.74 -2.97
CA ASN A 305 -3.68 17.08 -1.80
C ASN A 305 -4.60 15.94 -2.22
N TYR A 306 -4.43 14.76 -1.62
CA TYR A 306 -5.34 13.63 -1.82
C TYR A 306 -6.75 13.97 -1.32
N SER A 307 -7.76 13.90 -2.19
CA SER A 307 -9.08 14.49 -1.92
C SER A 307 -9.82 13.77 -0.80
N TYR A 308 -9.70 12.43 -0.73
CA TYR A 308 -10.35 11.63 0.30
C TYR A 308 -9.71 11.75 1.70
N ASN A 309 -8.74 12.65 1.90
CA ASN A 309 -8.25 13.02 3.23
C ASN A 309 -9.05 14.14 3.90
N TYR A 310 -10.11 14.65 3.26
CA TYR A 310 -10.85 15.81 3.76
C TYR A 310 -12.36 15.57 3.72
N PHE A 311 -13.07 16.10 4.70
CA PHE A 311 -14.52 16.31 4.61
C PHE A 311 -14.83 17.41 3.58
N SER A 312 -16.09 17.53 3.17
CA SER A 312 -16.55 18.48 2.14
C SER A 312 -16.36 19.96 2.50
N ASP A 313 -16.00 20.27 3.75
CA ASP A 313 -15.63 21.63 4.20
C ASP A 313 -14.12 21.86 4.32
N GLY A 314 -13.29 20.90 3.91
CA GLY A 314 -11.84 20.95 4.01
C GLY A 314 -11.28 20.49 5.37
N THR A 315 -12.12 20.04 6.31
CA THR A 315 -11.63 19.49 7.58
C THR A 315 -10.87 18.17 7.35
N PRO A 316 -9.63 18.01 7.86
CA PRO A 316 -8.88 16.76 7.70
C PRO A 316 -9.53 15.54 8.37
N ILE A 317 -9.48 14.39 7.70
CA ILE A 317 -9.95 13.09 8.18
C ILE A 317 -8.79 12.32 8.81
N SER A 318 -8.90 11.99 10.11
CA SER A 318 -7.93 11.15 10.82
C SER A 318 -8.19 9.65 10.62
N LYS A 319 -7.16 8.81 10.78
CA LYS A 319 -7.26 7.35 10.86
C LYS A 319 -8.24 6.88 11.93
N THR A 320 -8.35 7.64 13.02
CA THR A 320 -9.33 7.38 14.08
C THR A 320 -10.76 7.49 13.55
N TYR A 321 -11.07 8.54 12.77
CA TYR A 321 -12.40 8.73 12.20
C TYR A 321 -12.74 7.65 11.17
N ARG A 322 -11.77 7.25 10.34
CA ARG A 322 -11.93 6.14 9.39
C ARG A 322 -12.31 4.83 10.08
N LYS A 323 -11.64 4.49 11.18
CA LYS A 323 -11.92 3.27 11.98
C LYS A 323 -13.27 3.33 12.70
N LEU A 324 -13.61 4.46 13.33
CA LEU A 324 -14.93 4.63 13.94
C LEU A 324 -16.03 4.52 12.88
N TYR A 325 -15.84 5.14 11.72
CA TYR A 325 -16.77 5.01 10.59
C TYR A 325 -16.95 3.56 10.14
N ARG A 326 -15.86 2.82 9.92
CA ARG A 326 -15.90 1.39 9.53
C ARG A 326 -16.88 0.61 10.41
N ARG A 327 -16.70 0.68 11.72
CA ARG A 327 -17.57 -0.07 12.64
C ARG A 327 -19.01 0.45 12.63
N TRP A 328 -19.19 1.77 12.59
CA TRP A 328 -20.52 2.36 12.65
C TRP A 328 -21.34 2.08 11.38
N LYS A 329 -20.65 1.98 10.23
CA LYS A 329 -21.21 1.55 8.95
C LYS A 329 -21.59 0.06 8.97
N GLU A 330 -20.72 -0.82 9.47
CA GLU A 330 -21.02 -2.26 9.65
C GLU A 330 -22.27 -2.48 10.52
N ASP A 331 -22.46 -1.65 11.55
CA ASP A 331 -23.64 -1.68 12.41
C ASP A 331 -24.90 -1.05 11.76
N GLY A 332 -24.82 -0.59 10.51
CA GLY A 332 -25.94 -0.03 9.74
C GLY A 332 -26.35 1.39 10.16
N MET A 333 -25.52 2.07 10.95
CA MET A 333 -25.87 3.34 11.60
C MET A 333 -25.57 4.57 10.74
N VAL A 334 -24.69 4.45 9.75
CA VAL A 334 -24.35 5.51 8.78
C VAL A 334 -24.71 5.01 7.39
N LYS A 335 -25.53 5.79 6.66
CA LYS A 335 -26.04 5.42 5.33
C LYS A 335 -25.81 6.51 4.29
N ASP A 336 -25.61 7.73 4.74
CA ASP A 336 -25.25 8.89 3.94
C ASP A 336 -23.77 8.88 3.55
N ASN A 337 -23.40 9.74 2.60
CA ASN A 337 -22.02 9.94 2.18
C ASN A 337 -21.17 10.43 3.38
N PRO A 338 -20.14 9.68 3.80
CA PRO A 338 -19.38 9.98 5.01
C PRO A 338 -18.48 11.22 4.90
N PHE A 339 -18.24 11.73 3.68
CA PHE A 339 -17.44 12.94 3.45
C PHE A 339 -18.21 14.23 3.71
N LEU A 340 -19.55 14.21 3.78
CA LEU A 340 -20.35 15.43 3.95
C LEU A 340 -20.18 16.01 5.37
N SER A 341 -19.79 17.29 5.45
CA SER A 341 -19.76 18.04 6.72
C SER A 341 -21.15 18.27 7.32
N THR A 342 -22.20 18.10 6.52
CA THR A 342 -23.60 18.07 6.96
C THR A 342 -24.10 16.67 7.33
N GLY A 343 -23.30 15.63 7.06
CA GLY A 343 -23.64 14.23 7.27
C GLY A 343 -23.63 13.81 8.74
N LYS A 344 -24.21 12.64 9.03
CA LYS A 344 -24.37 12.09 10.38
C LYS A 344 -23.03 11.85 11.08
N LEU A 345 -22.02 11.40 10.34
CA LEU A 345 -20.69 11.13 10.87
C LEU A 345 -20.05 12.41 11.41
N PHE A 346 -19.90 13.42 10.55
CA PHE A 346 -19.26 14.68 10.89
C PHE A 346 -19.99 15.41 12.03
N THR A 347 -21.31 15.55 11.91
CA THR A 347 -22.13 16.25 12.90
C THR A 347 -22.06 15.57 14.27
N THR A 348 -22.02 14.23 14.33
CA THR A 348 -21.84 13.49 15.57
C THR A 348 -20.43 13.65 16.14
N LEU A 349 -19.38 13.52 15.32
CA LEU A 349 -17.99 13.75 15.76
C LEU A 349 -17.83 15.15 16.38
N LYS A 350 -18.40 16.17 15.74
CA LYS A 350 -18.39 17.56 16.23
C LYS A 350 -19.18 17.71 17.53
N LYS A 351 -20.42 17.20 17.58
CA LYS A 351 -21.29 17.28 18.77
C LYS A 351 -20.68 16.61 19.99
N GLN A 352 -20.01 15.47 19.81
CA GLN A 352 -19.38 14.71 20.89
C GLN A 352 -17.94 15.16 21.20
N LYS A 353 -17.45 16.24 20.56
CA LYS A 353 -16.09 16.77 20.75
C LYS A 353 -14.98 15.76 20.43
N VAL A 354 -15.24 14.85 19.49
CA VAL A 354 -14.26 13.89 18.95
C VAL A 354 -13.57 14.47 17.71
N LEU A 355 -14.23 15.39 17.00
CA LEU A 355 -13.63 16.17 15.91
C LEU A 355 -12.61 17.18 16.51
N VAL A 356 -11.32 16.97 16.25
CA VAL A 356 -10.20 17.75 16.79
C VAL A 356 -9.21 18.00 15.65
N GLU A 357 -8.87 19.27 15.41
CA GLU A 357 -8.03 19.70 14.27
C GLU A 357 -6.69 18.96 14.18
N ASN A 358 -6.07 18.71 15.34
CA ASN A 358 -4.74 18.07 15.40
C ASN A 358 -4.77 16.54 15.42
N LEU A 359 -5.93 15.89 15.31
CA LEU A 359 -5.97 14.43 15.37
C LEU A 359 -5.37 13.79 14.11
N ALA A 360 -5.65 14.36 12.93
CA ALA A 360 -5.08 13.90 11.67
C ALA A 360 -3.55 14.11 11.60
N SER A 361 -3.04 15.22 12.16
CA SER A 361 -1.59 15.45 12.26
C SER A 361 -0.94 14.49 13.28
N SER A 362 -1.65 14.12 14.34
CA SER A 362 -1.19 13.16 15.35
C SER A 362 -1.03 11.74 14.80
N ASP A 363 -1.76 11.36 13.74
CA ASP A 363 -1.62 10.04 13.09
C ASP A 363 -0.20 9.79 12.52
N LYS A 364 0.61 10.84 12.33
CA LYS A 364 2.02 10.73 11.92
C LYS A 364 2.97 10.40 13.08
N SER A 365 2.47 10.45 14.32
CA SER A 365 3.28 10.21 15.51
C SER A 365 3.34 8.73 15.86
N THR A 366 4.53 8.23 16.20
CA THR A 366 4.75 6.87 16.70
C THR A 366 5.32 6.91 18.12
N VAL A 367 5.32 5.78 18.82
CA VAL A 367 5.98 5.67 20.15
C VAL A 367 7.46 6.09 20.07
N ALA A 368 8.12 5.91 18.93
CA ALA A 368 9.50 6.35 18.72
C ALA A 368 9.65 7.89 18.64
N ASN A 369 8.62 8.61 18.19
CA ASN A 369 8.70 10.04 17.89
C ASN A 369 7.95 10.92 18.89
N VAL A 370 7.26 10.33 19.87
CA VAL A 370 6.54 11.07 20.92
C VAL A 370 7.50 11.41 22.07
N GLY A 371 7.60 12.69 22.42
CA GLY A 371 8.41 13.15 23.56
C GLY A 371 7.92 12.60 24.91
N GLY A 372 8.87 12.26 25.79
CA GLY A 372 8.60 11.87 27.17
C GLY A 372 7.89 10.52 27.34
N VAL A 373 7.94 9.65 26.32
CA VAL A 373 7.31 8.32 26.35
C VAL A 373 7.74 7.50 27.56
N GLU A 374 9.02 7.49 27.91
CA GLU A 374 9.51 6.75 29.08
C GLU A 374 8.80 7.17 30.37
N ARG A 375 8.69 8.48 30.64
CA ARG A 375 7.98 9.00 31.82
C ARG A 375 6.50 8.61 31.82
N LYS A 376 5.84 8.67 30.65
CA LYS A 376 4.44 8.27 30.49
C LYS A 376 4.27 6.77 30.75
N LEU A 377 5.16 5.92 30.25
CA LEU A 377 5.17 4.48 30.49
C LEU A 377 5.38 4.15 31.97
N ILE A 378 6.28 4.86 32.66
CA ILE A 378 6.46 4.69 34.10
C ILE A 378 5.17 5.00 34.87
N LEU A 379 4.44 6.06 34.49
CA LEU A 379 3.15 6.37 35.11
C LEU A 379 2.09 5.28 34.86
N VAL A 380 1.99 4.79 33.63
CA VAL A 380 1.11 3.66 33.28
C VAL A 380 1.47 2.41 34.09
N ASN A 381 2.76 2.09 34.21
CA ASN A 381 3.24 0.94 34.98
C ASN A 381 2.88 1.07 36.46
N LYS A 382 3.01 2.27 37.05
CA LYS A 382 2.60 2.52 38.45
C LYS A 382 1.09 2.33 38.64
N PHE A 383 0.27 2.81 37.70
CA PHE A 383 -1.18 2.62 37.74
C PHE A 383 -1.58 1.15 37.63
N LEU A 384 -0.99 0.42 36.68
CA LEU A 384 -1.23 -1.03 36.51
C LEU A 384 -0.75 -1.84 37.72
N ALA A 385 0.39 -1.48 38.32
CA ALA A 385 0.88 -2.11 39.54
C ALA A 385 -0.05 -1.89 40.74
N LEU A 386 -0.65 -0.70 40.85
CA LEU A 386 -1.70 -0.43 41.85
C LEU A 386 -2.95 -1.27 41.57
N GLY A 387 -3.39 -1.34 40.30
CA GLY A 387 -4.49 -2.20 39.89
C GLY A 387 -4.26 -3.67 40.23
N PHE A 388 -3.04 -4.18 40.05
CA PHE A 388 -2.66 -5.53 40.43
C PHE A 388 -2.79 -5.76 41.95
N LYS A 389 -2.30 -4.81 42.77
CA LYS A 389 -2.41 -4.90 44.24
C LYS A 389 -3.87 -4.92 44.72
N LEU A 390 -4.76 -4.18 44.06
CA LEU A 390 -6.17 -4.08 44.44
C LEU A 390 -7.00 -5.29 43.99
N LEU A 391 -6.74 -5.81 42.80
CA LEU A 391 -7.55 -6.88 42.20
C LEU A 391 -7.05 -8.29 42.54
N GLY A 392 -5.76 -8.41 42.89
CA GLY A 392 -5.07 -9.69 42.95
C GLY A 392 -4.78 -10.26 41.55
N ALA A 393 -3.90 -11.27 41.50
CA ALA A 393 -3.33 -11.75 40.24
C ALA A 393 -4.37 -12.23 39.22
N ASN A 394 -5.30 -13.09 39.63
CA ASN A 394 -6.28 -13.69 38.70
C ASN A 394 -7.16 -12.62 38.03
N ARG A 395 -7.78 -11.74 38.82
CA ARG A 395 -8.67 -10.68 38.29
C ARG A 395 -7.90 -9.65 37.48
N PHE A 396 -6.67 -9.32 37.88
CA PHE A 396 -5.82 -8.39 37.13
C PHE A 396 -5.49 -8.93 35.73
N PHE A 397 -5.02 -10.17 35.60
CA PHE A 397 -4.70 -10.71 34.28
C PHE A 397 -5.95 -10.95 33.40
N MET A 398 -7.12 -11.18 34.01
CA MET A 398 -8.40 -11.13 33.28
C MET A 398 -8.71 -9.72 32.76
N LEU A 399 -8.48 -8.68 33.56
CA LEU A 399 -8.61 -7.29 33.11
C LEU A 399 -7.64 -6.97 31.97
N VAL A 400 -6.37 -7.41 32.05
CA VAL A 400 -5.39 -7.21 30.96
C VAL A 400 -5.87 -7.87 29.65
N ARG A 401 -6.45 -9.07 29.73
CA ARG A 401 -7.07 -9.73 28.55
C ARG A 401 -8.23 -8.90 27.99
N LEU A 402 -9.08 -8.35 28.85
CA LEU A 402 -10.18 -7.47 28.43
C LEU A 402 -9.67 -6.17 27.78
N LEU A 403 -8.62 -5.56 28.33
CA LEU A 403 -8.03 -4.32 27.79
C LEU A 403 -7.48 -4.50 26.37
N ARG A 404 -7.09 -5.72 25.97
CA ARG A 404 -6.70 -6.01 24.59
C ARG A 404 -7.83 -5.68 23.60
N LEU A 405 -9.08 -5.96 23.95
CA LEU A 405 -10.23 -5.66 23.09
C LEU A 405 -10.37 -4.13 22.93
N TYR A 406 -10.18 -3.38 24.01
CA TYR A 406 -10.21 -1.91 24.00
C TYR A 406 -8.92 -1.25 23.46
N SER A 407 -8.01 -2.02 22.85
CA SER A 407 -6.93 -1.42 22.05
C SER A 407 -7.38 -1.04 20.63
N LYS A 408 -8.53 -1.56 20.17
CA LYS A 408 -9.10 -1.26 18.86
C LYS A 408 -9.96 0.01 18.92
N VAL A 409 -9.67 0.96 18.04
CA VAL A 409 -10.40 2.24 17.94
C VAL A 409 -11.90 2.01 17.71
N GLU A 410 -12.22 0.99 16.91
CA GLU A 410 -13.58 0.55 16.59
C GLU A 410 -14.43 0.23 17.82
N ASN A 411 -13.82 -0.21 18.92
CA ASN A 411 -14.51 -0.57 20.16
C ASN A 411 -14.84 0.65 21.04
N HIS A 412 -14.51 1.86 20.58
CA HIS A 412 -14.80 3.12 21.27
C HIS A 412 -15.99 3.90 20.68
N LEU A 413 -16.89 3.24 19.93
CA LEU A 413 -18.09 3.87 19.38
C LEU A 413 -19.04 4.46 20.43
N TYR A 414 -18.93 4.06 21.70
CA TYR A 414 -19.67 4.70 22.80
C TYR A 414 -19.38 6.20 22.95
N LEU A 415 -18.26 6.68 22.39
CA LEU A 415 -17.95 8.11 22.29
C LEU A 415 -18.85 8.84 21.29
N LEU A 416 -19.38 8.15 20.29
CA LEU A 416 -20.28 8.71 19.27
C LEU A 416 -21.75 8.41 19.58
N ASP A 417 -22.04 7.21 20.07
CA ASP A 417 -23.38 6.70 20.31
C ASP A 417 -23.49 6.01 21.68
N LYS A 418 -24.27 6.60 22.59
CA LYS A 418 -24.41 6.11 23.97
C LYS A 418 -25.10 4.75 24.08
N SER A 419 -25.75 4.25 23.02
CA SER A 419 -26.33 2.89 23.01
C SER A 419 -25.27 1.82 23.29
N TYR A 420 -24.02 2.03 22.82
CA TYR A 420 -22.89 1.12 23.04
C TYR A 420 -22.43 1.05 24.51
N LEU A 421 -22.88 1.95 25.40
CA LEU A 421 -22.66 1.81 26.85
C LEU A 421 -23.59 0.78 27.49
N ARG A 422 -24.76 0.53 26.89
CA ARG A 422 -25.76 -0.42 27.39
C ARG A 422 -25.61 -1.77 26.72
N GLU A 423 -25.33 -1.76 25.41
CA GLU A 423 -25.15 -2.95 24.58
C GLU A 423 -23.77 -2.86 23.90
N PRO A 424 -22.68 -3.22 24.61
CA PRO A 424 -21.34 -3.13 24.05
C PRO A 424 -21.19 -4.13 22.92
N LYS A 425 -20.94 -3.61 21.71
CA LYS A 425 -20.55 -4.40 20.55
C LYS A 425 -19.03 -4.37 20.44
N ILE A 426 -18.39 -5.50 20.76
CA ILE A 426 -16.93 -5.61 20.75
C ILE A 426 -16.50 -6.40 19.52
N ARG A 427 -15.52 -5.86 18.81
CA ARG A 427 -14.82 -6.51 17.72
C ARG A 427 -13.62 -7.26 18.28
N ASP A 428 -13.66 -8.59 18.22
CA ASP A 428 -12.59 -9.50 18.64
C ASP A 428 -11.34 -9.36 17.79
#